data_AF-A0A7J4Q5P8-F1
#
_entry.id   AF-A0A7J4Q5P8-F1
#
_cell.length_a   1.000
_cell.length_b   1.000
_cell.length_c   1.000
_cell.angle_alpha   90.00
_cell.angle_beta   90.00
_cell.angle_gamma   90.00
#
_symmetry.space_group_name_H-M   'P 1'
#
loop_
_entity.id
_entity.type
_entity.pdbx_description
1 polymer ?
#
loop_
_entity_poly.entity_id
_entity_poly.type
_entity_poly.pdbx_seq_one_letter_code
_entity_poly.pdbx_strand_id
1 'polypeptide(L)'
;MILLDDIIIKCDRVLSKLGVDAKRMMFNIKAQKGLVMAEKLMIALVDNGMPRDEAHEVLRSASMEAINSGNDLEEICAKLESISKIFTRQELSDLFKPESHLGFSGEIVDQAVSMARERI
;
A
#
# COMPACT_ATOMS: atom_id res chain seq x y z
N MET A 1 35.02 22.69 1.62
CA MET A 1 34.30 22.66 2.91
C MET A 1 34.32 21.20 3.39
N ILE A 2 35.11 20.86 4.41
CA ILE A 2 35.52 19.45 4.69
C ILE A 2 34.35 18.53 5.07
N LEU A 3 33.37 19.04 5.83
CA LEU A 3 32.24 18.22 6.29
C LEU A 3 31.26 17.82 5.17
N LEU A 4 31.01 18.73 4.22
CA LEU A 4 30.12 18.44 3.10
C LEU A 4 30.71 17.37 2.19
N ASP A 5 32.02 17.43 1.95
CA ASP A 5 32.73 16.45 1.15
C ASP A 5 32.62 15.04 1.76
N ASP A 6 32.85 14.94 3.07
CA ASP A 6 32.70 13.68 3.82
C ASP A 6 31.27 13.11 3.75
N ILE A 7 30.24 13.98 3.83
CA ILE A 7 28.83 13.56 3.69
C ILE A 7 28.56 13.00 2.29
N ILE A 8 28.99 13.71 1.24
CA ILE A 8 28.76 13.29 -0.15
C ILE A 8 29.44 11.95 -0.43
N ILE A 9 30.69 11.77 0.00
CA ILE A 9 31.44 10.52 -0.17
C ILE A 9 30.74 9.35 0.54
N LYS A 10 30.23 9.57 1.76
CA LYS A 10 29.51 8.53 2.51
C LYS A 10 28.18 8.18 1.86
N CYS A 11 27.44 9.18 1.38
CA CYS A 11 26.19 8.98 0.66
C CYS A 11 26.42 8.15 -0.61
N ASP A 12 27.40 8.49 -1.44
CA ASP A 12 27.74 7.73 -2.65
C ASP A 12 28.06 6.26 -2.34
N ARG A 13 28.86 6.01 -1.29
CA ARG A 13 29.20 4.65 -0.87
C ARG A 13 27.98 3.81 -0.47
N VAL A 14 27.00 4.41 0.20
CA VAL A 14 25.77 3.72 0.59
C VAL A 14 24.87 3.52 -0.62
N LEU A 15 24.60 4.57 -1.39
CA LEU A 15 23.66 4.52 -2.51
C LEU A 15 24.14 3.59 -3.65
N SER A 16 25.44 3.52 -3.90
CA SER A 16 26.03 2.65 -4.94
C SER A 16 26.02 1.15 -4.59
N LYS A 17 25.85 0.79 -3.30
CA LYS A 17 25.94 -0.60 -2.82
C LYS A 17 24.75 -1.05 -1.99
N LEU A 18 23.69 -0.24 -1.93
CA LEU A 18 22.51 -0.55 -1.13
C LEU A 18 21.84 -1.83 -1.66
N GLY A 19 21.78 -2.86 -0.81
CA GLY A 19 21.03 -4.08 -1.09
C GLY A 19 19.56 -3.91 -0.69
N VAL A 20 18.64 -4.20 -1.61
CA VAL A 20 17.20 -4.17 -1.34
C VAL A 20 16.67 -5.60 -1.20
N ASP A 21 16.10 -5.91 -0.04
CA ASP A 21 15.42 -7.19 0.21
C ASP A 21 13.91 -7.07 -0.06
N ALA A 22 13.54 -7.28 -1.32
CA ALA A 22 12.13 -7.24 -1.75
C ALA A 22 11.25 -8.27 -1.03
N LYS A 23 11.82 -9.43 -0.64
CA LYS A 23 11.06 -10.46 0.09
C LYS A 23 10.72 -9.98 1.49
N ARG A 24 11.68 -9.33 2.17
CA ARG A 24 11.44 -8.75 3.49
C ARG A 24 10.47 -7.58 3.44
N MET A 25 10.51 -6.76 2.38
CA MET A 25 9.50 -5.70 2.16
C MET A 25 8.10 -6.30 2.07
N MET A 26 7.90 -7.30 1.23
CA MET A 26 6.60 -7.97 1.09
C MET A 26 6.16 -8.66 2.39
N PHE A 27 7.09 -9.28 3.13
CA PHE A 27 6.79 -9.84 4.44
C PHE A 27 6.27 -8.78 5.43
N ASN A 28 6.92 -7.62 5.49
CA ASN A 28 6.51 -6.53 6.38
C ASN A 28 5.14 -5.97 5.99
N ILE A 29 4.82 -5.90 4.69
CA ILE A 29 3.50 -5.49 4.20
C ILE A 29 2.44 -6.49 4.65
N LYS A 30 2.67 -7.79 4.40
CA LYS A 30 1.75 -8.86 4.81
C LYS A 30 1.58 -8.97 6.32
N ALA A 31 2.59 -8.58 7.11
CA ALA A 31 2.49 -8.55 8.57
C ALA A 31 1.41 -7.59 9.09
N GLN A 32 0.96 -6.62 8.27
CA GLN A 32 -0.17 -5.75 8.60
C GLN A 32 -1.55 -6.39 8.35
N LYS A 33 -1.62 -7.64 7.87
CA LYS A 33 -2.87 -8.41 7.73
C LYS A 33 -3.97 -7.67 6.93
N GLY A 34 -3.55 -7.05 5.83
CA GLY A 34 -4.44 -6.32 4.92
C GLY A 34 -4.83 -4.91 5.37
N LEU A 35 -4.50 -4.46 6.59
CA LEU A 35 -4.89 -3.13 7.09
C LEU A 35 -4.39 -1.97 6.22
N VAL A 36 -3.19 -2.11 5.64
CA VAL A 36 -2.63 -1.11 4.71
C VAL A 36 -3.48 -0.91 3.45
N MET A 37 -4.32 -1.89 3.10
CA MET A 37 -5.19 -1.86 1.92
C MET A 37 -6.60 -1.32 2.22
N ALA A 38 -6.89 -0.94 3.48
CA ALA A 38 -8.21 -0.46 3.89
C ALA A 38 -8.66 0.77 3.09
N GLU A 39 -7.76 1.73 2.82
CA GLU A 39 -8.08 2.91 2.01
C GLU A 39 -8.49 2.52 0.59
N LYS A 40 -7.75 1.61 -0.04
CA LYS A 40 -8.08 1.13 -1.39
C LYS A 40 -9.47 0.49 -1.44
N LEU A 41 -9.80 -0.34 -0.45
CA LEU A 41 -11.13 -0.95 -0.37
C LEU A 41 -12.22 0.10 -0.14
N MET A 42 -11.96 1.15 0.65
CA MET A 42 -12.91 2.25 0.88
C MET A 42 -13.24 2.96 -0.43
N ILE A 43 -12.22 3.30 -1.22
CA ILE A 43 -12.40 3.93 -2.54
C ILE A 43 -13.22 3.01 -3.45
N ALA A 44 -12.88 1.72 -3.51
CA ALA A 44 -13.60 0.76 -4.33
C ALA A 44 -15.08 0.61 -3.92
N LEU A 45 -15.39 0.62 -2.62
CA LEU A 45 -16.77 0.58 -2.13
C LEU A 45 -17.56 1.81 -2.58
N VAL A 46 -16.94 2.99 -2.48
CA VAL A 46 -17.57 4.25 -2.91
C VAL A 46 -17.81 4.27 -4.41
N ASP A 47 -16.83 3.83 -5.20
CA ASP A 47 -16.94 3.76 -6.66
C ASP A 47 -18.03 2.77 -7.13
N ASN A 48 -18.35 1.77 -6.30
CA ASN A 48 -19.42 0.81 -6.55
C ASN A 48 -20.77 1.20 -5.91
N GLY A 49 -20.92 2.46 -5.51
CA GLY A 49 -22.21 3.04 -5.13
C GLY A 49 -22.53 3.02 -3.64
N MET A 50 -21.60 2.59 -2.77
CA MET A 50 -21.77 2.73 -1.32
C MET A 50 -21.54 4.20 -0.91
N PRO A 51 -22.42 4.82 -0.11
CA PRO A 51 -22.17 6.15 0.45
C PRO A 51 -20.85 6.18 1.25
N ARG A 52 -20.08 7.27 1.10
CA ARG A 52 -18.76 7.40 1.74
C ARG A 52 -18.79 7.19 3.26
N ASP A 53 -19.78 7.75 3.93
CA ASP A 53 -19.91 7.62 5.39
C ASP A 53 -20.19 6.18 5.81
N GLU A 54 -20.97 5.45 5.02
CA GLU A 54 -21.25 4.03 5.23
C GLU A 54 -20.00 3.18 4.97
N ALA A 55 -19.30 3.40 3.86
CA ALA A 55 -18.06 2.69 3.53
C ALA A 55 -16.98 2.91 4.61
N HIS A 56 -16.85 4.14 5.09
CA HIS A 56 -15.94 4.47 6.17
C HIS A 56 -16.29 3.72 7.47
N GLU A 57 -17.56 3.71 7.86
CA GLU A 57 -17.99 3.05 9.10
C GLU A 57 -17.87 1.52 9.05
N VAL A 58 -18.22 0.92 7.90
CA VAL A 58 -18.07 -0.52 7.65
C VAL A 58 -16.60 -0.92 7.74
N LEU A 59 -15.69 -0.21 7.05
CA LEU A 59 -14.27 -0.55 7.10
C LEU A 59 -13.61 -0.23 8.42
N ARG A 60 -14.03 0.84 9.10
CA ARG A 60 -13.55 1.15 10.46
C ARG A 60 -13.87 0.00 11.40
N SER A 61 -15.10 -0.49 11.36
CA SER A 61 -15.56 -1.62 12.19
C SER A 61 -14.81 -2.91 11.84
N ALA A 62 -14.68 -3.22 10.55
CA ALA A 62 -13.93 -4.40 10.09
C ALA A 62 -12.44 -4.35 10.48
N SER A 63 -11.81 -3.17 10.38
CA SER A 63 -10.41 -2.97 10.77
C SER A 63 -10.21 -3.14 12.28
N MET A 64 -11.14 -2.63 13.10
CA MET A 64 -11.10 -2.85 14.55
C MET A 64 -11.26 -4.34 14.91
N GLU A 65 -12.12 -5.06 14.19
CA GLU A 65 -12.27 -6.51 14.36
C GLU A 65 -10.99 -7.25 13.95
N ALA A 66 -10.35 -6.86 12.84
CA ALA A 66 -9.09 -7.46 12.38
C ALA A 66 -7.98 -7.29 13.42
N ILE A 67 -7.87 -6.10 14.02
CA ILE A 67 -6.90 -5.80 15.07
C ILE A 67 -7.18 -6.65 16.33
N ASN A 68 -8.44 -6.69 16.78
CA ASN A 68 -8.81 -7.39 18.02
C ASN A 68 -8.70 -8.91 17.91
N SER A 69 -9.10 -9.48 16.77
CA SER A 69 -9.06 -10.92 16.52
C SER A 69 -7.68 -11.40 16.04
N GLY A 70 -6.87 -10.49 15.49
CA GLY A 70 -5.65 -10.85 14.78
C GLY A 70 -5.90 -11.59 13.47
N ASN A 71 -7.10 -11.53 12.90
CA ASN A 71 -7.40 -12.13 11.59
C ASN A 71 -7.04 -11.17 10.45
N ASP A 72 -7.06 -11.68 9.22
CA ASP A 72 -6.85 -10.85 8.04
C ASP A 72 -8.09 -10.00 7.73
N LEU A 73 -7.87 -8.72 7.41
CA LEU A 73 -8.95 -7.81 7.04
C LEU A 73 -9.70 -8.32 5.81
N GLU A 74 -9.02 -8.95 4.84
CA GLU A 74 -9.65 -9.55 3.67
C GLU A 74 -10.70 -10.58 4.07
N GLU A 75 -10.37 -11.45 5.03
CA GLU A 75 -11.26 -12.51 5.48
C GLU A 75 -12.49 -11.98 6.24
N ILE A 76 -12.31 -10.91 7.03
CA ILE A 76 -13.42 -10.25 7.73
C ILE A 76 -14.33 -9.58 6.70
N CYS A 77 -13.75 -8.79 5.78
CA CYS A 77 -14.52 -8.12 4.73
C CYS A 77 -15.28 -9.10 3.84
N ALA A 78 -14.71 -10.26 3.53
CA ALA A 78 -15.39 -11.29 2.73
C ALA A 78 -16.63 -11.89 3.42
N LYS A 79 -16.70 -11.85 4.75
CA LYS A 79 -17.85 -12.35 5.54
C LYS A 79 -18.93 -11.29 5.74
N LEU A 80 -18.60 -10.01 5.54
CA LEU A 80 -19.56 -8.93 5.68
C LEU A 80 -20.50 -8.91 4.47
N GLU A 81 -21.80 -9.00 4.75
CA GLU A 81 -22.84 -9.00 3.71
C GLU A 81 -22.86 -7.69 2.91
N SER A 82 -22.52 -6.56 3.54
CA SER A 82 -22.43 -5.25 2.88
C SER A 82 -21.32 -5.17 1.82
N ILE A 83 -20.26 -5.98 1.96
CA ILE A 83 -19.12 -6.00 1.02
C ILE A 83 -19.26 -7.16 0.02
N SER A 84 -19.66 -8.34 0.49
CA SER A 84 -19.81 -9.54 -0.35
C SER A 84 -20.97 -9.47 -1.35
N LYS A 85 -21.93 -8.55 -1.15
CA LYS A 85 -22.94 -8.20 -2.17
C LYS A 85 -22.40 -7.37 -3.33
N ILE A 86 -21.30 -6.64 -3.10
CA ILE A 86 -20.71 -5.72 -4.08
C ILE A 86 -19.56 -6.41 -4.84
N PHE A 87 -18.73 -7.16 -4.12
CA PHE A 87 -17.56 -7.82 -4.68
C PHE A 87 -17.65 -9.33 -4.53
N THR A 88 -17.26 -10.03 -5.59
CA THR A 88 -16.94 -11.46 -5.52
C THR A 88 -15.67 -11.68 -4.69
N ARG A 89 -15.46 -12.93 -4.22
CA ARG A 89 -14.25 -13.27 -3.47
C ARG A 89 -12.97 -12.98 -4.25
N GLN A 90 -12.99 -13.18 -5.58
CA GLN A 90 -11.83 -12.95 -6.44
C GLN A 90 -11.53 -11.45 -6.57
N GLU A 91 -12.55 -10.63 -6.83
CA GLU A 91 -12.40 -9.17 -6.91
C GLU A 91 -11.90 -8.58 -5.58
N LEU A 92 -12.44 -9.08 -4.46
CA LEU A 92 -11.97 -8.66 -3.14
C LEU A 92 -10.49 -9.03 -2.94
N SER A 93 -10.08 -10.26 -3.27
CA SER A 93 -8.68 -10.67 -3.18
C SER A 93 -7.76 -9.80 -4.05
N ASP A 94 -8.23 -9.39 -5.24
CA ASP A 94 -7.48 -8.50 -6.12
C ASP A 94 -7.33 -7.08 -5.54
N LEU A 95 -8.31 -6.58 -4.79
CA LEU A 95 -8.20 -5.30 -4.08
C LEU A 95 -7.17 -5.33 -2.94
N PHE A 96 -6.89 -6.50 -2.36
CA PHE A 96 -5.90 -6.67 -1.29
C PHE A 96 -4.47 -6.92 -1.79
N LYS A 97 -4.24 -6.99 -3.10
CA LYS A 97 -2.90 -7.09 -3.69
C LYS A 97 -2.15 -5.76 -3.53
N PRO A 98 -1.02 -5.66 -2.81
CA PRO A 98 -0.31 -4.39 -2.61
C PRO A 98 0.12 -3.71 -3.92
N GLU A 99 0.43 -4.50 -4.95
CA GLU A 99 0.85 -4.03 -6.28
C GLU A 99 -0.26 -3.23 -6.98
N SER A 100 -1.50 -3.43 -6.55
CA SER A 100 -2.66 -2.75 -7.11
C SER A 100 -2.89 -1.36 -6.49
N HIS A 101 -2.08 -0.94 -5.52
CA HIS A 101 -2.18 0.36 -4.84
C HIS A 101 -0.85 1.14 -4.84
N LEU A 102 -0.21 1.21 -6.02
CA LEU A 102 1.06 1.95 -6.18
C LEU A 102 0.87 3.42 -6.57
N GLY A 103 -0.33 3.83 -6.97
CA GLY A 103 -0.62 5.18 -7.44
C GLY A 103 0.35 5.63 -8.54
N PHE A 104 0.85 6.86 -8.44
CA PHE A 104 1.79 7.45 -9.40
C PHE A 104 3.27 7.14 -9.10
N SER A 105 3.56 6.17 -8.23
CA SER A 105 4.94 5.91 -7.77
C SER A 105 5.91 5.65 -8.94
N GLY A 106 5.48 4.90 -9.97
CA GLY A 106 6.30 4.65 -11.16
C GLY A 106 6.56 5.93 -11.97
N GLU A 107 5.52 6.70 -12.25
CA GLU A 107 5.61 7.94 -13.03
C GLU A 107 6.51 8.98 -12.35
N ILE A 108 6.42 9.12 -11.03
CA ILE A 108 7.26 10.05 -10.26
C ILE A 108 8.74 9.64 -10.36
N VAL A 109 9.03 8.34 -10.27
CA VAL A 109 10.40 7.81 -10.43
C VAL A 109 10.93 8.10 -11.83
N ASP A 110 10.14 7.81 -12.86
CA ASP A 110 10.53 8.03 -14.26
C ASP A 110 10.81 9.51 -14.53
N GLN A 111 9.95 10.41 -14.04
CA GLN A 111 10.15 11.86 -14.15
C GLN A 111 11.44 12.32 -13.46
N ALA A 112 11.69 11.87 -12.23
CA ALA A 112 12.88 12.24 -11.47
C ALA A 112 14.17 11.76 -12.17
N VAL A 113 14.16 10.54 -12.73
CA VAL A 113 15.29 9.98 -13.48
C VAL A 113 15.52 10.74 -14.78
N SER A 114 14.47 11.12 -15.52
CA SER A 114 14.60 11.92 -16.74
C SER A 114 15.25 13.27 -16.45
N MET A 115 14.74 13.99 -15.44
CA MET A 115 15.26 15.30 -15.04
C MET A 115 16.74 15.24 -14.63
N ALA A 116 17.17 14.16 -13.97
CA ALA A 116 18.56 13.98 -13.58
C ALA A 116 19.46 13.74 -14.80
N ARG A 117 19.01 12.91 -15.76
CA ARG A 117 19.76 12.58 -16.97
C ARG A 117 19.90 13.77 -17.93
N GLU A 118 18.93 14.66 -17.99
CA GLU A 118 18.99 15.88 -18.83
C GLU A 118 20.01 16.91 -18.33
N ARG A 119 20.42 16.81 -17.06
CA ARG A 119 21.33 17.77 -16.41
C ARG A 119 22.78 17.29 -16.31
N ILE A 120 23.05 16.04 -16.67
CA ILE A 120 24.39 15.43 -16.72
C ILE A 120 24.84 15.43 -18.18
#